data_AF-A0A8H3VL75-F1
#
_entry.id   AF-A0A8H3VL75-F1
#
_cell.length_a   1.000
_cell.length_b   1.000
_cell.length_c   1.000
_cell.angle_alpha   90.00
_cell.angle_beta   90.00
_cell.angle_gamma   90.00
#
_symmetry.space_group_name_H-M   'P 1'
#
loop_
_entity.id
_entity.type
_entity.pdbx_description
1 polymer ?
#
loop_
_entity_poly.entity_id
_entity_poly.type
_entity_poly.pdbx_seq_one_letter_code
_entity_poly.pdbx_strand_id
1 'polypeptide(L)'
;MTRNFGFIPTTQGEKKAIFRFSGSNSENKHYSYILDCLHFLRSKPWVNPDDSDIATRIANMVLEVVPYFQNQADAAALKKGKTEPEAFETTTINLGQNERIEVTLTDLFSLVPSNSSNAWLTDRLMESLIRLQARPYQPGFVWFCSDGVLQTCMAALTRLNDDGCTCVSFGHRLYEMWIDGILPGREIPADAGSIVFFHQPTKDHWITVLAYVDRATMLGHIELFNSLGEFCGDDLNIPLQYLLHCLSYRSRNLRFRGANWFEVSALNRRCPQQSSQNIDCGIFAVSAAESLLQMEFPDETIQRDEQARIDHGLVLREHYMIALKEALDETDIAIQTIASV
;
A
#
# COMPACT_ATOMS: atom_id res chain seq x y z
N MET A 1 41.46 25.96 -21.09
CA MET A 1 41.86 24.64 -20.54
C MET A 1 42.15 24.80 -19.06
N THR A 2 41.94 23.72 -18.29
CA THR A 2 42.22 23.49 -16.86
C THR A 2 41.33 24.17 -15.80
N ARG A 3 40.60 23.31 -15.07
CA ARG A 3 39.94 23.55 -13.77
C ARG A 3 40.98 23.80 -12.68
N ASN A 4 40.61 24.54 -11.63
CA ASN A 4 40.96 24.17 -10.26
C ASN A 4 39.99 24.78 -9.23
N PHE A 5 39.63 23.94 -8.26
CA PHE A 5 38.79 24.18 -7.10
C PHE A 5 39.56 24.93 -5.98
N GLY A 6 38.84 25.67 -5.12
CA GLY A 6 39.39 26.25 -3.89
C GLY A 6 38.30 26.83 -2.98
N PHE A 7 38.30 26.40 -1.71
CA PHE A 7 37.26 26.51 -0.68
C PHE A 7 37.01 27.89 -0.04
N ILE A 8 35.77 28.05 0.45
CA ILE A 8 35.18 28.79 1.60
C ILE A 8 36.11 29.71 2.45
N PRO A 9 35.66 30.95 2.75
CA PRO A 9 35.49 31.37 4.16
C PRO A 9 34.13 32.09 4.38
N THR A 10 33.27 31.63 5.30
CA THR A 10 33.13 32.15 6.68
C THR A 10 33.13 33.69 6.80
N THR A 11 31.95 34.31 6.96
CA THR A 11 31.63 35.16 8.11
C THR A 11 30.19 35.68 8.08
N GLN A 12 29.64 35.79 9.28
CA GLN A 12 28.28 36.14 9.65
C GLN A 12 28.13 37.68 9.62
N GLY A 13 28.19 38.32 8.45
CA GLY A 13 28.47 39.77 8.43
C GLY A 13 28.13 40.59 7.20
N GLU A 14 27.31 40.12 6.25
CA GLU A 14 26.78 40.98 5.17
C GLU A 14 25.26 40.90 5.09
N LYS A 15 24.63 41.17 6.24
CA LYS A 15 23.25 41.68 6.32
C LYS A 15 23.31 43.20 6.18
N LYS A 16 23.14 43.74 4.96
CA LYS A 16 22.32 44.93 4.62
C LYS A 16 22.73 45.54 3.27
N ALA A 17 21.67 45.87 2.51
CA ALA A 17 21.65 46.57 1.22
C ALA A 17 22.21 45.70 0.09
N ILE A 18 21.38 45.09 -0.76
CA ILE A 18 20.50 45.79 -1.70
C ILE A 18 19.10 45.15 -1.69
N PHE A 19 18.15 45.81 -1.02
CA PHE A 19 16.71 45.57 -1.17
C PHE A 19 16.11 46.86 -1.72
N ARG A 20 15.78 46.87 -3.01
CA ARG A 20 14.60 47.55 -3.58
C ARG A 20 14.32 46.93 -4.95
N PHE A 21 13.50 45.88 -4.98
CA PHE A 21 12.25 45.88 -5.74
C PHE A 21 11.38 44.74 -5.22
N SER A 22 10.10 45.07 -5.08
CA SER A 22 9.03 44.34 -4.44
C SER A 22 8.52 43.18 -5.29
N GLY A 23 8.24 42.04 -4.65
CA GLY A 23 7.28 41.05 -5.14
C GLY A 23 7.85 39.73 -5.64
N SER A 24 8.67 39.04 -4.85
CA SER A 24 9.03 37.64 -5.11
C SER A 24 9.48 36.97 -3.81
N ASN A 25 8.69 36.04 -3.25
CA ASN A 25 9.13 35.22 -2.10
C ASN A 25 8.37 33.87 -1.94
N SER A 26 7.82 33.31 -3.02
CA SER A 26 7.31 31.92 -3.01
C SER A 26 8.28 30.93 -3.66
N GLU A 27 9.07 31.34 -4.66
CA GLU A 27 9.88 30.40 -5.46
C GLU A 27 11.14 29.87 -4.73
N ASN A 28 11.79 30.67 -3.88
CA ASN A 28 13.01 30.23 -3.16
C ASN A 28 12.75 29.42 -1.89
N LYS A 29 11.51 29.38 -1.38
CA LYS A 29 11.13 28.53 -0.25
C LYS A 29 10.75 27.11 -0.68
N HIS A 30 10.25 26.95 -1.91
CA HIS A 30 9.94 25.65 -2.50
C HIS A 30 11.21 24.79 -2.67
N TYR A 31 12.27 25.35 -3.26
CA TYR A 31 13.52 24.60 -3.47
C TYR A 31 14.24 24.22 -2.18
N SER A 32 14.28 25.08 -1.16
CA SER A 32 14.95 24.74 0.10
C SER A 32 14.22 23.65 0.87
N TYR A 33 12.89 23.68 0.90
CA TYR A 33 12.09 22.66 1.55
C TYR A 33 12.12 21.32 0.79
N ILE A 34 12.06 21.35 -0.54
CA ILE A 34 12.25 20.17 -1.39
C ILE A 34 13.66 19.59 -1.22
N LEU A 35 14.69 20.43 -1.15
CA LEU A 35 16.06 20.02 -0.84
C LEU A 35 16.20 19.50 0.60
N ASP A 36 15.41 20.00 1.56
CA ASP A 36 15.36 19.51 2.94
C ASP A 36 14.64 18.15 3.05
N CYS A 37 13.56 17.93 2.30
CA CYS A 37 12.94 16.61 2.11
C CYS A 37 13.89 15.63 1.38
N LEU A 38 14.71 16.11 0.45
CA LEU A 38 15.80 15.33 -0.15
C LEU A 38 16.98 15.12 0.84
N HIS A 39 17.22 16.04 1.78
CA HIS A 39 18.19 15.84 2.87
C HIS A 39 17.71 14.81 3.89
N PHE A 40 16.40 14.61 4.05
CA PHE A 40 15.83 13.47 4.77
C PHE A 40 16.24 12.14 4.11
N LEU A 41 16.29 12.09 2.77
CA LEU A 41 16.77 10.94 1.99
C LEU A 41 18.30 10.77 1.99
N ARG A 42 19.09 11.82 2.27
CA ARG A 42 20.57 11.74 2.39
C ARG A 42 21.08 10.97 3.62
N SER A 43 20.20 10.59 4.55
CA SER A 43 20.60 10.00 5.85
C SER A 43 20.56 8.48 5.92
N LYS A 44 20.14 7.75 4.87
CA LYS A 44 19.98 6.29 4.93
C LYS A 44 20.44 5.62 3.63
N PRO A 45 21.45 4.74 3.64
CA PRO A 45 22.05 4.22 2.42
C PRO A 45 21.26 3.03 1.87
N TRP A 46 20.66 3.20 0.69
CA TRP A 46 20.96 2.35 -0.47
C TRP A 46 20.61 3.09 -1.75
N VAL A 47 21.57 3.03 -2.70
CA VAL A 47 21.65 3.81 -3.94
C VAL A 47 21.66 5.31 -3.63
N ASN A 48 22.83 5.94 -3.70
CA ASN A 48 22.86 7.38 -3.92
C ASN A 48 21.93 7.62 -5.11
N PRO A 49 20.90 8.48 -5.08
CA PRO A 49 19.95 8.62 -6.18
C PRO A 49 20.65 8.74 -7.55
N ASP A 50 21.88 9.25 -7.56
CA ASP A 50 22.83 9.30 -8.67
C ASP A 50 23.25 7.93 -9.29
N ASP A 51 22.98 6.77 -8.67
CA ASP A 51 23.55 5.45 -9.04
C ASP A 51 22.56 4.49 -9.74
N SER A 52 21.24 4.78 -9.76
CA SER A 52 20.25 4.01 -10.55
C SER A 52 19.21 4.92 -11.20
N ASP A 53 19.11 4.85 -12.53
CA ASP A 53 18.17 5.65 -13.32
C ASP A 53 16.71 5.49 -12.87
N ILE A 54 16.31 4.28 -12.42
CA ILE A 54 14.93 4.00 -11.99
C ILE A 54 14.60 4.72 -10.69
N ALA A 55 15.47 4.63 -9.69
CA ALA A 55 15.26 5.24 -8.38
C ALA A 55 15.16 6.78 -8.49
N THR A 56 16.01 7.39 -9.32
CA THR A 56 15.92 8.82 -9.63
C THR A 56 14.62 9.19 -10.34
N ARG A 57 14.16 8.39 -11.30
CA ARG A 57 12.85 8.65 -11.95
C ARG A 57 11.69 8.58 -10.97
N ILE A 58 11.66 7.59 -10.07
CA ILE A 58 10.63 7.51 -9.02
C ILE A 58 10.66 8.75 -8.13
N ALA A 59 11.83 9.13 -7.63
CA ALA A 59 11.97 10.30 -6.77
C ALA A 59 11.53 11.59 -7.49
N ASN A 60 11.91 11.77 -8.76
CA ASN A 60 11.51 12.91 -9.55
C ASN A 60 9.99 12.97 -9.75
N MET A 61 9.33 11.84 -10.03
CA MET A 61 7.86 11.78 -10.14
C MET A 61 7.17 12.19 -8.83
N VAL A 62 7.72 11.79 -7.67
CA VAL A 62 7.19 12.24 -6.37
C VAL A 62 7.35 13.75 -6.20
N LEU A 63 8.52 14.31 -6.58
CA LEU A 63 8.77 15.75 -6.49
C LEU A 63 7.85 16.57 -7.39
N GLU A 64 7.53 16.06 -8.59
CA GLU A 64 6.63 16.73 -9.53
C GLU A 64 5.22 16.90 -8.97
N VAL A 65 4.74 15.98 -8.13
CA VAL A 65 3.38 16.02 -7.57
C VAL A 65 3.29 16.69 -6.21
N VAL A 66 4.40 17.05 -5.56
CA VAL A 66 4.41 17.81 -4.28
C VAL A 66 3.52 19.06 -4.33
N PRO A 67 3.56 19.91 -5.39
CA PRO A 67 2.71 21.09 -5.48
C PRO A 67 1.21 20.77 -5.42
N TYR A 68 0.78 19.60 -5.88
CA TYR A 68 -0.64 19.20 -5.85
C TYR A 68 -1.13 19.07 -4.40
N PHE A 69 -0.32 18.42 -3.55
CA PHE A 69 -0.63 18.25 -2.13
C PHE A 69 -0.57 19.56 -1.37
N GLN A 70 0.38 20.44 -1.69
CA GLN A 70 0.47 21.77 -1.10
C GLN A 70 -0.77 22.62 -1.41
N ASN A 71 -1.16 22.68 -2.69
CA ASN A 71 -2.35 23.43 -3.10
C ASN A 71 -3.63 22.83 -2.51
N GLN A 72 -3.72 21.49 -2.41
CA GLN A 72 -4.83 20.83 -1.74
C GLN A 72 -4.90 21.19 -0.25
N ALA A 73 -3.76 21.23 0.43
CA ALA A 73 -3.67 21.58 1.85
C ALA A 73 -4.06 23.06 2.07
N ASP A 74 -3.58 23.96 1.22
CA ASP A 74 -3.92 25.38 1.26
C ASP A 74 -5.42 25.60 1.02
N ALA A 75 -6.00 24.93 0.02
CA ALA A 75 -7.44 24.97 -0.23
C ALA A 75 -8.26 24.45 0.98
N ALA A 76 -7.77 23.40 1.66
CA ALA A 76 -8.40 22.87 2.86
C ALA A 76 -8.24 23.81 4.08
N ALA A 77 -7.07 24.41 4.25
CA ALA A 77 -6.76 25.36 5.32
C ALA A 77 -7.59 26.64 5.20
N LEU A 78 -7.76 27.16 3.97
CA LEU A 78 -8.65 28.28 3.67
C LEU A 78 -10.10 27.99 4.06
N LYS A 79 -10.59 26.76 3.82
CA LYS A 79 -11.93 26.33 4.24
C LYS A 79 -12.07 26.21 5.76
N LYS A 80 -11.01 25.78 6.47
CA LYS A 80 -11.02 25.53 7.92
C LYS A 80 -10.60 26.75 8.75
N GLY A 81 -10.09 27.81 8.12
CA GLY A 81 -9.61 29.03 8.80
C GLY A 81 -8.37 28.82 9.69
N LYS A 82 -7.63 27.72 9.50
CA LYS A 82 -6.42 27.38 10.24
C LYS A 82 -5.41 26.70 9.31
N THR A 83 -4.17 27.20 9.34
CA THR A 83 -3.01 26.62 8.67
C THR A 83 -2.14 25.90 9.68
N GLU A 84 -1.88 24.61 9.48
CA GLU A 84 -0.87 23.86 10.23
C GLU A 84 0.39 23.74 9.36
N PRO A 85 1.60 23.97 9.91
CA PRO A 85 2.84 23.64 9.21
C PRO A 85 2.83 22.16 8.81
N GLU A 86 3.36 21.82 7.63
CA GLU A 86 3.49 20.44 7.13
C GLU A 86 2.17 19.68 6.88
N ALA A 87 1.02 20.36 6.95
CA ALA A 87 -0.29 19.74 6.71
C ALA A 87 -0.41 19.04 5.34
N PHE A 88 0.37 19.47 4.35
CA PHE A 88 0.36 18.90 3.00
C PHE A 88 0.91 17.47 2.93
N GLU A 89 1.78 17.05 3.86
CA GLU A 89 2.31 15.67 3.87
C GLU A 89 1.21 14.63 4.15
N THR A 90 0.29 14.98 5.04
CA THR A 90 -0.82 14.14 5.49
C THR A 90 -2.14 14.46 4.78
N THR A 91 -2.14 15.48 3.93
CA THR A 91 -3.31 15.86 3.14
C THR A 91 -3.63 14.77 2.13
N THR A 92 -4.87 14.32 2.15
CA THR A 92 -5.37 13.29 1.23
C THR A 92 -5.88 13.92 -0.06
N ILE A 93 -5.43 13.37 -1.18
CA ILE A 93 -6.01 13.60 -2.50
C ILE A 93 -6.84 12.36 -2.87
N ASN A 94 -8.07 12.60 -3.33
CA ASN A 94 -8.95 11.54 -3.84
C ASN A 94 -8.70 11.36 -5.34
N LEU A 95 -8.43 10.13 -5.77
CA LEU A 95 -8.20 9.79 -7.17
C LEU A 95 -9.49 9.26 -7.82
N GLY A 96 -10.07 10.06 -8.71
CA GLY A 96 -11.32 9.76 -9.41
C GLY A 96 -12.58 10.18 -8.65
N GLN A 97 -13.72 10.20 -9.36
CA GLN A 97 -15.00 10.71 -8.83
C GLN A 97 -15.86 9.66 -8.12
N ASN A 98 -15.66 8.36 -8.40
CA ASN A 98 -16.57 7.29 -7.97
C ASN A 98 -15.92 6.22 -7.08
N GLU A 99 -14.60 6.15 -7.01
CA GLU A 99 -13.89 5.16 -6.21
C GLU A 99 -13.13 5.86 -5.10
N ARG A 100 -13.28 5.33 -3.87
CA ARG A 100 -12.55 5.80 -2.69
C ARG A 100 -11.09 5.36 -2.80
N ILE A 101 -10.35 5.97 -3.71
CA ILE A 101 -8.89 5.86 -3.80
C ILE A 101 -8.32 7.12 -3.18
N GLU A 102 -7.55 6.95 -2.13
CA GLU A 102 -7.08 8.03 -1.27
C GLU A 102 -5.58 7.89 -1.09
N VAL A 103 -4.84 8.93 -1.45
CA VAL A 103 -3.37 8.94 -1.34
C VAL A 103 -2.90 10.20 -0.63
N THR A 104 -1.85 10.07 0.18
CA THR A 104 -1.11 11.22 0.73
C THR A 104 0.30 11.26 0.17
N LEU A 105 0.98 12.40 0.35
CA LEU A 105 2.36 12.51 -0.07
C LEU A 105 3.28 11.54 0.68
N THR A 106 3.01 11.27 1.97
CA THR A 106 3.70 10.22 2.74
C THR A 106 3.58 8.84 2.09
N ASP A 107 2.42 8.50 1.52
CA ASP A 107 2.27 7.24 0.80
C ASP A 107 3.20 7.21 -0.42
N LEU A 108 3.26 8.29 -1.20
CA LEU A 108 4.15 8.36 -2.38
C LEU A 108 5.63 8.26 -2.01
N PHE A 109 6.04 8.84 -0.87
CA PHE A 109 7.40 8.68 -0.36
C PHE A 109 7.75 7.22 -0.04
N SER A 110 6.77 6.38 0.33
CA SER A 110 7.03 4.95 0.57
C SER A 110 7.37 4.16 -0.69
N LEU A 111 7.04 4.70 -1.88
CA LEU A 111 7.43 4.12 -3.16
C LEU A 111 8.87 4.45 -3.54
N VAL A 112 9.44 5.54 -2.99
CA VAL A 112 10.85 5.88 -3.18
C VAL A 112 11.70 4.80 -2.50
N PRO A 113 12.58 4.10 -3.25
CA PRO A 113 13.40 3.03 -2.68
C PRO A 113 14.24 3.53 -1.49
N SER A 114 14.22 2.77 -0.39
CA SER A 114 15.00 3.05 0.82
C SER A 114 15.16 1.79 1.67
N ASN A 115 16.31 1.60 2.31
CA ASN A 115 16.52 0.53 3.30
C ASN A 115 15.90 0.83 4.68
N SER A 116 15.05 1.84 4.74
CA SER A 116 14.46 2.32 5.97
C SER A 116 13.01 1.94 6.09
N SER A 117 12.51 1.98 7.34
CA SER A 117 11.09 1.80 7.63
C SER A 117 10.15 2.72 6.85
N ASN A 118 10.68 3.78 6.23
CA ASN A 118 9.89 4.72 5.44
C ASN A 118 9.49 4.17 4.07
N ALA A 119 10.15 3.11 3.58
CA ALA A 119 9.80 2.44 2.31
C ALA A 119 8.76 1.32 2.46
N TRP A 120 8.24 1.10 3.68
CA TRP A 120 7.11 0.20 3.89
C TRP A 120 5.86 0.83 3.31
N LEU A 121 5.19 0.10 2.42
CA LEU A 121 3.87 0.53 1.98
C LEU A 121 2.90 0.47 3.15
N THR A 122 2.05 1.50 3.23
CA THR A 122 0.91 1.52 4.14
C THR A 122 -0.19 0.60 3.59
N ASP A 123 -1.01 0.05 4.49
CA ASP A 123 -2.27 -0.62 4.18
C ASP A 123 -3.14 0.19 3.19
N ARG A 124 -3.28 1.49 3.46
CA ARG A 124 -4.03 2.42 2.61
C ARG A 124 -3.45 2.51 1.20
N LEU A 125 -2.13 2.63 1.07
CA LEU A 125 -1.49 2.71 -0.23
C LEU A 125 -1.64 1.40 -1.00
N MET A 126 -1.42 0.26 -0.35
CA MET A 126 -1.58 -1.05 -0.98
C MET A 126 -3.01 -1.24 -1.50
N GLU A 127 -4.03 -0.88 -0.72
CA GLU A 127 -5.42 -0.88 -1.20
C GLU A 127 -5.66 0.07 -2.36
N SER A 128 -5.12 1.29 -2.28
CA SER A 128 -5.29 2.31 -3.31
C SER A 128 -4.67 1.88 -4.63
N LEU A 129 -3.49 1.25 -4.58
CA LEU A 129 -2.83 0.65 -5.74
C LEU A 129 -3.66 -0.45 -6.36
N ILE A 130 -4.19 -1.38 -5.55
CA ILE A 130 -5.09 -2.41 -6.07
C ILE A 130 -6.28 -1.76 -6.74
N ARG A 131 -7.01 -0.87 -6.07
CA ARG A 131 -8.18 -0.21 -6.66
C ARG A 131 -7.85 0.57 -7.93
N LEU A 132 -6.63 1.09 -8.06
CA LEU A 132 -6.20 1.83 -9.24
C LEU A 132 -5.83 0.92 -10.42
N GLN A 133 -5.01 -0.11 -10.18
CA GLN A 133 -4.60 -1.07 -11.22
C GLN A 133 -5.73 -2.01 -11.64
N ALA A 134 -6.70 -2.23 -10.74
CA ALA A 134 -7.78 -3.18 -10.90
C ALA A 134 -8.97 -2.71 -11.76
N ARG A 135 -8.91 -1.56 -12.44
CA ARG A 135 -10.09 -0.97 -13.11
C ARG A 135 -10.17 -1.44 -14.57
N PRO A 136 -11.17 -2.25 -15.02
CA PRO A 136 -12.43 -2.65 -14.41
C PRO A 136 -12.56 -4.18 -14.28
N TYR A 137 -12.37 -4.76 -13.10
CA TYR A 137 -12.77 -6.16 -12.91
C TYR A 137 -14.29 -6.28 -13.03
N GLN A 138 -14.72 -7.24 -13.86
CA GLN A 138 -16.09 -7.67 -13.87
C GLN A 138 -16.46 -8.08 -12.43
N PRO A 139 -17.46 -7.43 -11.82
CA PRO A 139 -18.01 -7.89 -10.56
C PRO A 139 -18.37 -9.37 -10.76
N GLY A 140 -17.72 -10.27 -10.01
CA GLY A 140 -18.26 -11.61 -9.84
C GLY A 140 -17.31 -12.81 -9.83
N PHE A 141 -16.01 -12.68 -10.13
CA PHE A 141 -15.11 -13.85 -10.06
C PHE A 141 -14.11 -13.82 -8.89
N VAL A 142 -13.31 -12.77 -8.79
CA VAL A 142 -12.36 -12.58 -7.68
C VAL A 142 -12.69 -11.28 -6.96
N TRP A 143 -12.92 -11.33 -5.66
CA TRP A 143 -13.25 -10.17 -4.85
C TRP A 143 -12.06 -9.77 -3.97
N PHE A 144 -11.66 -8.50 -4.02
CA PHE A 144 -10.66 -7.97 -3.09
C PHE A 144 -11.32 -7.53 -1.78
N CYS A 145 -10.90 -8.10 -0.66
CA CYS A 145 -11.36 -7.74 0.68
C CYS A 145 -10.45 -6.65 1.26
N SER A 146 -11.02 -5.49 1.57
CA SER A 146 -10.29 -4.36 2.16
C SER A 146 -9.83 -4.65 3.58
N ASP A 147 -8.78 -3.95 4.02
CA ASP A 147 -8.26 -4.00 5.39
C ASP A 147 -9.35 -3.61 6.40
N GLY A 148 -10.14 -2.56 6.15
CA GLY A 148 -11.22 -2.17 7.08
C GLY A 148 -12.22 -3.30 7.39
N VAL A 149 -12.50 -4.15 6.40
CA VAL A 149 -13.32 -5.36 6.54
C VAL A 149 -12.59 -6.41 7.40
N LEU A 150 -11.31 -6.64 7.12
CA LEU A 150 -10.47 -7.56 7.88
C LEU A 150 -10.33 -7.12 9.34
N GLN A 151 -10.06 -5.84 9.61
CA GLN A 151 -9.94 -5.28 10.97
C GLN A 151 -11.20 -5.48 11.78
N THR A 152 -12.37 -5.39 11.13
CA THR A 152 -13.66 -5.67 11.79
C THR A 152 -13.76 -7.13 12.23
N CYS A 153 -13.33 -8.07 11.37
CA CYS A 153 -13.26 -9.49 11.73
C CYS A 153 -12.19 -9.77 12.79
N MET A 154 -11.01 -9.15 12.70
CA MET A 154 -9.94 -9.30 13.68
C MET A 154 -10.36 -8.80 15.05
N ALA A 155 -11.05 -7.65 15.14
CA ALA A 155 -11.60 -7.13 16.38
C ALA A 155 -12.63 -8.08 17.00
N ALA A 156 -13.46 -8.75 16.17
CA ALA A 156 -14.36 -9.80 16.64
C ALA A 156 -13.59 -11.03 17.17
N LEU A 157 -12.53 -11.45 16.47
CA LEU A 157 -11.68 -12.58 16.85
C LEU A 157 -10.94 -12.34 18.17
N THR A 158 -10.38 -11.15 18.37
CA THR A 158 -9.68 -10.80 19.62
C THR A 158 -10.61 -10.98 20.82
N ARG A 159 -11.89 -10.58 20.71
CA ARG A 159 -12.87 -10.78 21.79
C ARG A 159 -13.20 -12.24 22.08
N LEU A 160 -12.98 -13.14 21.12
CA LEU A 160 -13.31 -14.56 21.23
C LEU A 160 -12.13 -15.39 21.74
N ASN A 161 -10.89 -14.94 21.50
CA ASN A 161 -9.66 -15.64 21.87
C ASN A 161 -9.42 -15.64 23.38
N ASP A 162 -9.92 -14.62 24.10
CA ASP A 162 -9.76 -14.49 25.55
C ASP A 162 -10.39 -15.66 26.36
N ASP A 163 -11.26 -16.46 25.73
CA ASP A 163 -12.00 -17.54 26.39
C ASP A 163 -11.68 -18.96 25.86
N GLY A 164 -10.69 -19.13 24.98
CA GLY A 164 -10.28 -20.44 24.47
C GLY A 164 -11.33 -21.14 23.59
N CYS A 165 -12.02 -20.39 22.72
CA CYS A 165 -13.05 -20.92 21.83
C CYS A 165 -12.49 -22.00 20.88
N THR A 166 -13.23 -23.10 20.68
CA THR A 166 -12.87 -24.16 19.72
C THR A 166 -13.55 -23.91 18.36
N CYS A 167 -13.05 -24.54 17.30
CA CYS A 167 -13.62 -24.43 15.95
C CYS A 167 -15.12 -24.81 15.92
N VAL A 168 -15.51 -25.79 16.73
CA VAL A 168 -16.89 -26.31 16.79
C VAL A 168 -17.84 -25.33 17.49
N SER A 169 -17.38 -24.63 18.53
CA SER A 169 -18.22 -23.66 19.25
C SER A 169 -18.18 -22.26 18.64
N PHE A 170 -17.24 -21.98 17.74
CA PHE A 170 -16.98 -20.64 17.21
C PHE A 170 -18.19 -20.00 16.54
N GLY A 171 -18.86 -20.69 15.63
CA GLY A 171 -20.05 -20.16 14.94
C GLY A 171 -21.23 -19.91 15.86
N HIS A 172 -21.38 -20.71 16.93
CA HIS A 172 -22.39 -20.49 17.97
C HIS A 172 -22.05 -19.24 18.81
N ARG A 173 -20.77 -19.05 19.12
CA ARG A 173 -20.29 -17.93 19.92
C ARG A 173 -20.44 -16.58 19.21
N LEU A 174 -20.20 -16.55 17.89
CA LEU A 174 -20.48 -15.37 17.06
C LEU A 174 -21.93 -14.91 17.21
N TYR A 175 -22.87 -15.86 17.20
CA TYR A 175 -24.29 -15.61 17.39
C TYR A 175 -24.61 -15.13 18.81
N GLU A 176 -24.12 -15.81 19.85
CA GLU A 176 -24.40 -15.48 21.24
C GLU A 176 -23.86 -14.10 21.66
N MET A 177 -22.73 -13.67 21.08
CA MET A 177 -22.13 -12.37 21.38
C MET A 177 -22.76 -11.21 20.60
N TRP A 178 -23.81 -11.46 19.79
CA TRP A 178 -24.48 -10.45 18.95
C TRP A 178 -23.52 -9.71 18.00
N ILE A 179 -22.38 -10.33 17.66
CA ILE A 179 -21.37 -9.77 16.75
C ILE A 179 -21.88 -9.84 15.29
N ASP A 180 -22.95 -10.59 15.03
CA ASP A 180 -23.68 -10.70 13.77
C ASP A 180 -23.95 -9.36 13.06
N GLY A 181 -24.22 -8.30 13.84
CA GLY A 181 -24.54 -6.97 13.31
C GLY A 181 -23.33 -6.21 12.77
N ILE A 182 -22.12 -6.59 13.18
CA ILE A 182 -20.87 -5.91 12.81
C ILE A 182 -20.02 -6.70 11.82
N LEU A 183 -20.24 -8.00 11.65
CA LEU A 183 -19.45 -8.79 10.70
C LEU A 183 -19.77 -8.44 9.24
N PRO A 184 -18.75 -8.38 8.37
CA PRO A 184 -18.88 -7.84 7.02
C PRO A 184 -19.34 -8.86 5.98
N GLY A 185 -19.89 -10.03 6.37
CA GLY A 185 -20.23 -11.08 5.40
C GLY A 185 -21.21 -10.65 4.29
N ARG A 186 -21.93 -9.54 4.49
CA ARG A 186 -22.79 -8.90 3.48
C ARG A 186 -22.02 -8.22 2.35
N GLU A 187 -20.74 -7.94 2.54
CA GLU A 187 -19.87 -7.26 1.58
C GLU A 187 -19.31 -8.22 0.52
N ILE A 188 -19.23 -9.52 0.82
CA ILE A 188 -18.83 -10.52 -0.17
C ILE A 188 -19.90 -10.60 -1.27
N PRO A 189 -19.56 -10.33 -2.55
CA PRO A 189 -20.49 -10.47 -3.65
C PRO A 189 -21.06 -11.90 -3.74
N ALA A 190 -22.35 -12.02 -4.08
CA ALA A 190 -23.03 -13.31 -4.09
C ALA A 190 -22.48 -14.30 -5.14
N ASP A 191 -21.86 -13.76 -6.18
CA ASP A 191 -21.28 -14.47 -7.31
C ASP A 191 -19.77 -14.77 -7.16
N ALA A 192 -19.06 -14.04 -6.28
CA ALA A 192 -17.63 -14.19 -6.04
C ALA A 192 -17.19 -15.67 -5.94
N GLY A 193 -16.18 -16.03 -6.72
CA GLY A 193 -15.55 -17.35 -6.74
C GLY A 193 -14.37 -17.47 -5.77
N SER A 194 -13.65 -16.38 -5.57
CA SER A 194 -12.51 -16.28 -4.66
C SER A 194 -12.45 -14.92 -3.96
N ILE A 195 -11.68 -14.85 -2.88
CA ILE A 195 -11.38 -13.65 -2.11
C ILE A 195 -9.86 -13.46 -2.11
N VAL A 196 -9.41 -12.25 -2.38
CA VAL A 196 -8.00 -11.83 -2.25
C VAL A 196 -7.90 -10.77 -1.17
N PHE A 197 -6.90 -10.87 -0.29
CA PHE A 197 -6.64 -9.86 0.73
C PHE A 197 -5.18 -9.84 1.16
N PHE A 198 -4.76 -8.75 1.78
CA PHE A 198 -3.45 -8.65 2.41
C PHE A 198 -3.50 -9.15 3.85
N HIS A 199 -2.46 -9.88 4.24
CA HIS A 199 -2.29 -10.33 5.62
C HIS A 199 -0.90 -9.95 6.11
N GLN A 200 -0.83 -9.59 7.39
CA GLN A 200 0.40 -9.21 8.06
C GLN A 200 0.76 -10.26 9.13
N PRO A 201 1.40 -11.37 8.74
CA PRO A 201 1.73 -12.47 9.67
C PRO A 201 2.73 -12.05 10.75
N THR A 202 3.58 -11.05 10.46
CA THR A 202 4.52 -10.45 11.40
C THR A 202 4.42 -8.93 11.29
N LYS A 203 4.85 -8.20 12.33
CA LYS A 203 4.82 -6.72 12.34
C LYS A 203 5.55 -6.07 11.17
N ASP A 204 6.49 -6.80 10.57
CA ASP A 204 7.38 -6.32 9.54
C ASP A 204 7.33 -7.26 8.33
N HIS A 205 6.14 -7.74 7.92
CA HIS A 205 6.02 -8.47 6.66
C HIS A 205 4.58 -8.54 6.14
N TRP A 206 4.39 -8.23 4.87
CA TRP A 206 3.12 -8.36 4.15
C TRP A 206 3.11 -9.57 3.22
N ILE A 207 1.97 -10.24 3.16
CA ILE A 207 1.68 -11.29 2.19
C ILE A 207 0.31 -11.09 1.54
N THR A 208 0.11 -11.75 0.40
CA THR A 208 -1.20 -11.84 -0.24
C THR A 208 -1.81 -13.21 0.02
N VAL A 209 -3.07 -13.23 0.40
CA VAL A 209 -3.86 -14.44 0.64
C VAL A 209 -4.93 -14.55 -0.43
N LEU A 210 -5.01 -15.72 -1.05
CA LEU A 210 -6.12 -16.13 -1.90
C LEU A 210 -6.94 -17.18 -1.15
N ALA A 211 -8.24 -16.94 -1.00
CA ALA A 211 -9.18 -17.91 -0.46
C ALA A 211 -10.27 -18.26 -1.47
N TYR A 212 -10.57 -19.54 -1.63
CA TYR A 212 -11.66 -20.01 -2.51
C TYR A 212 -12.31 -21.26 -1.95
N VAL A 213 -13.41 -21.69 -2.55
CA VAL A 213 -14.18 -22.86 -2.13
C VAL A 213 -14.27 -23.85 -3.28
N ASP A 214 -13.85 -25.09 -3.05
CA ASP A 214 -14.11 -26.18 -4.00
C ASP A 214 -15.61 -26.48 -4.00
N ARG A 215 -16.23 -26.33 -5.16
CA ARG A 215 -17.69 -26.51 -5.33
C ARG A 215 -18.14 -27.96 -5.15
N ALA A 216 -17.26 -28.94 -5.38
CA ALA A 216 -17.60 -30.35 -5.28
C ALA A 216 -17.61 -30.82 -3.82
N THR A 217 -16.62 -30.37 -3.04
CA THR A 217 -16.41 -30.81 -1.66
C THR A 217 -16.95 -29.83 -0.62
N MET A 218 -17.22 -28.57 -1.02
CA MET A 218 -17.52 -27.45 -0.13
C MET A 218 -16.40 -27.18 0.89
N LEU A 219 -15.17 -27.61 0.62
CA LEU A 219 -14.01 -27.29 1.43
C LEU A 219 -13.43 -25.94 1.02
N GLY A 220 -13.01 -25.17 2.02
CA GLY A 220 -12.22 -23.97 1.78
C GLY A 220 -10.81 -24.31 1.30
N HIS A 221 -10.18 -23.37 0.61
CA HIS A 221 -8.77 -23.43 0.24
C HIS A 221 -8.15 -22.08 0.56
N ILE A 222 -6.92 -22.11 1.08
CA ILE A 222 -6.16 -20.92 1.44
C ILE A 222 -4.78 -21.05 0.79
N GLU A 223 -4.43 -20.09 -0.03
CA GLU A 223 -3.14 -20.03 -0.71
C GLU A 223 -2.42 -18.74 -0.31
N LEU A 224 -1.14 -18.87 0.05
CA LEU A 224 -0.30 -17.78 0.56
C LEU A 224 0.77 -17.44 -0.48
N PHE A 225 0.84 -16.17 -0.87
CA PHE A 225 1.86 -15.64 -1.76
C PHE A 225 2.84 -14.82 -0.93
N ASN A 226 4.00 -15.41 -0.63
CA ASN A 226 5.00 -14.86 0.26
C ASN A 226 6.34 -14.64 -0.48
N SER A 227 6.73 -13.38 -0.62
CA SER A 227 7.96 -12.99 -1.29
C SER A 227 9.24 -13.24 -0.48
N LEU A 228 9.16 -13.65 0.79
CA LEU A 228 10.29 -14.16 1.58
C LEU A 228 10.44 -15.69 1.51
N GLY A 229 9.52 -16.38 0.85
CA GLY A 229 9.56 -17.82 0.65
C GLY A 229 8.51 -18.54 1.47
N GLU A 230 8.82 -19.75 1.93
CA GLU A 230 7.85 -20.57 2.65
C GLU A 230 7.82 -20.19 4.14
N PHE A 231 6.62 -20.02 4.70
CA PHE A 231 6.46 -20.12 6.16
C PHE A 231 6.50 -21.59 6.57
N CYS A 232 7.38 -21.92 7.50
CA CYS A 232 7.34 -23.19 8.22
C CYS A 232 6.47 -23.02 9.47
N GLY A 233 5.25 -23.54 9.47
CA GLY A 233 4.48 -23.71 10.72
C GLY A 233 2.96 -23.67 10.59
N ASP A 234 2.30 -24.35 11.52
CA ASP A 234 0.84 -24.34 11.73
C ASP A 234 0.31 -23.00 12.29
N ASP A 235 1.21 -22.11 12.70
CA ASP A 235 0.90 -20.87 13.42
C ASP A 235 0.09 -19.86 12.59
N LEU A 236 0.15 -19.93 11.26
CA LEU A 236 -0.66 -19.09 10.37
C LEU A 236 -2.00 -19.72 9.99
N ASN A 237 -2.13 -21.04 10.11
CA ASN A 237 -3.33 -21.75 9.69
C ASN A 237 -4.52 -21.35 10.57
N ILE A 238 -4.38 -21.48 11.89
CA ILE A 238 -5.47 -21.26 12.83
C ILE A 238 -6.03 -19.83 12.70
N PRO A 239 -5.25 -18.74 12.78
CA PRO A 239 -5.79 -17.38 12.63
C PRO A 239 -6.54 -17.15 11.32
N LEU A 240 -6.01 -17.65 10.19
CA LEU A 240 -6.64 -17.48 8.87
C LEU A 240 -7.94 -18.26 8.72
N GLN A 241 -8.02 -19.48 9.24
CA GLN A 241 -9.24 -20.29 9.25
C GLN A 241 -10.39 -19.56 9.98
N TYR A 242 -10.08 -19.02 11.17
CA TYR A 242 -11.04 -18.28 11.97
C TYR A 242 -11.45 -16.94 11.31
N LEU A 243 -10.49 -16.24 10.70
CA LEU A 243 -10.75 -15.01 9.93
C LEU A 243 -11.69 -15.26 8.76
N LEU A 244 -11.44 -16.31 7.97
CA LEU A 244 -12.29 -16.68 6.82
C LEU A 244 -13.67 -17.16 7.26
N HIS A 245 -13.76 -17.85 8.40
CA HIS A 245 -15.06 -18.17 8.99
C HIS A 245 -15.82 -16.89 9.39
N CYS A 246 -15.17 -15.92 10.03
CA CYS A 246 -15.75 -14.61 10.36
C CYS A 246 -16.22 -13.85 9.11
N LEU A 247 -15.38 -13.79 8.07
CA LEU A 247 -15.70 -13.11 6.81
C LEU A 247 -16.91 -13.75 6.13
N SER A 248 -16.97 -15.08 6.11
CA SER A 248 -18.05 -15.82 5.43
C SER A 248 -19.32 -15.97 6.28
N TYR A 249 -19.26 -15.66 7.58
CA TYR A 249 -20.38 -15.79 8.49
C TYR A 249 -21.58 -14.97 8.00
N ARG A 250 -22.71 -15.66 7.79
CA ARG A 250 -23.96 -15.08 7.24
C ARG A 250 -23.79 -14.35 5.91
N SER A 251 -22.76 -14.69 5.14
CA SER A 251 -22.61 -14.15 3.81
C SER A 251 -23.80 -14.49 2.91
N ARG A 252 -24.14 -13.56 2.01
CA ARG A 252 -25.09 -13.83 0.91
C ARG A 252 -24.51 -14.80 -0.11
N ASN A 253 -23.19 -14.90 -0.17
CA ASN A 253 -22.51 -15.91 -0.96
C ASN A 253 -22.61 -17.27 -0.26
N LEU A 254 -23.53 -18.11 -0.75
CA LEU A 254 -23.82 -19.41 -0.15
C LEU A 254 -22.62 -20.36 -0.18
N ARG A 255 -21.69 -20.19 -1.13
CA ARG A 255 -20.49 -21.03 -1.23
C ARG A 255 -19.58 -20.77 -0.03
N PHE A 256 -19.22 -19.51 0.20
CA PHE A 256 -18.39 -19.11 1.32
C PHE A 256 -19.07 -19.39 2.66
N ARG A 257 -20.38 -19.11 2.77
CA ARG A 257 -21.16 -19.37 4.00
C ARG A 257 -21.20 -20.85 4.37
N GLY A 258 -21.25 -21.73 3.37
CA GLY A 258 -21.32 -23.18 3.57
C GLY A 258 -19.96 -23.88 3.62
N ALA A 259 -18.87 -23.15 3.42
CA ALA A 259 -17.55 -23.74 3.34
C ALA A 259 -17.02 -24.14 4.72
N ASN A 260 -16.38 -25.31 4.79
CA ASN A 260 -15.65 -25.70 5.99
C ASN A 260 -14.24 -25.08 5.97
N TRP A 261 -14.07 -23.99 6.70
CA TRP A 261 -12.79 -23.29 6.83
C TRP A 261 -11.85 -23.87 7.89
N PHE A 262 -12.28 -24.85 8.70
CA PHE A 262 -11.45 -25.38 9.80
C PHE A 262 -10.70 -26.67 9.47
N GLU A 263 -11.04 -27.33 8.36
CA GLU A 263 -10.39 -28.56 7.89
C GLU A 263 -9.30 -28.30 6.84
N VAL A 264 -8.87 -27.04 6.68
CA VAL A 264 -8.07 -26.59 5.54
C VAL A 264 -6.71 -26.10 6.00
N SER A 265 -5.63 -26.54 5.35
CA SER A 265 -4.30 -25.99 5.58
C SER A 265 -4.00 -24.89 4.57
N ALA A 266 -3.41 -23.78 5.02
CA ALA A 266 -2.87 -22.78 4.13
C ALA A 266 -1.63 -23.33 3.42
N LEU A 267 -1.60 -23.17 2.10
CA LEU A 267 -0.53 -23.65 1.24
C LEU A 267 0.29 -22.47 0.74
N ASN A 268 1.60 -22.50 0.97
CA ASN A 268 2.50 -21.55 0.34
C ASN A 268 2.54 -21.83 -1.16
N ARG A 269 2.26 -20.81 -1.97
CA ARG A 269 2.46 -20.82 -3.42
C ARG A 269 3.80 -20.19 -3.74
N ARG A 270 4.42 -20.68 -4.81
CA ARG A 270 5.60 -20.03 -5.35
C ARG A 270 5.18 -18.70 -5.97
N CYS A 271 5.98 -17.69 -5.73
CA CYS A 271 5.84 -16.37 -6.31
C CYS A 271 7.22 -15.73 -6.43
N PRO A 272 7.34 -14.61 -7.16
CA PRO A 272 8.60 -13.88 -7.22
C PRO A 272 9.06 -13.50 -5.81
N GLN A 273 10.36 -13.65 -5.57
CA GLN A 273 10.96 -13.45 -4.26
C GLN A 273 11.56 -12.05 -4.20
N GLN A 274 11.39 -11.36 -3.07
CA GLN A 274 12.03 -10.07 -2.83
C GLN A 274 13.53 -10.27 -2.53
N SER A 275 14.29 -9.21 -2.71
CA SER A 275 15.69 -9.11 -2.27
C SER A 275 15.78 -9.09 -0.75
N SER A 276 16.87 -9.62 -0.19
CA SER A 276 17.14 -9.53 1.26
C SER A 276 17.53 -8.12 1.70
N GLN A 277 17.89 -7.27 0.74
CA GLN A 277 18.37 -5.91 0.97
C GLN A 277 17.25 -4.87 0.87
N ASN A 278 16.13 -5.22 0.23
CA ASN A 278 15.02 -4.30 0.03
C ASN A 278 13.86 -4.64 0.97
N ILE A 279 13.08 -3.60 1.28
CA ILE A 279 11.81 -3.73 1.97
C ILE A 279 10.71 -3.65 0.92
N ASP A 280 10.49 -4.76 0.20
CA ASP A 280 9.56 -4.80 -0.94
C ASP A 280 8.38 -5.76 -0.69
N CYS A 281 8.21 -6.33 0.50
CA CYS A 281 7.12 -7.26 0.79
C CYS A 281 5.73 -6.72 0.39
N GLY A 282 5.46 -5.44 0.68
CA GLY A 282 4.22 -4.76 0.27
C GLY A 282 4.10 -4.63 -1.25
N ILE A 283 5.19 -4.30 -1.95
CA ILE A 283 5.23 -4.19 -3.42
C ILE A 283 4.91 -5.53 -4.07
N PHE A 284 5.54 -6.61 -3.60
CA PHE A 284 5.31 -7.96 -4.11
C PHE A 284 3.92 -8.49 -3.73
N ALA A 285 3.40 -8.13 -2.55
CA ALA A 285 2.03 -8.46 -2.16
C ALA A 285 1.02 -7.79 -3.11
N VAL A 286 1.16 -6.48 -3.39
CA VAL A 286 0.31 -5.77 -4.35
C VAL A 286 0.39 -6.43 -5.73
N SER A 287 1.58 -6.75 -6.23
CA SER A 287 1.76 -7.43 -7.53
C SER A 287 1.09 -8.81 -7.58
N ALA A 288 1.19 -9.58 -6.49
CA ALA A 288 0.51 -10.87 -6.41
C ALA A 288 -1.02 -10.72 -6.42
N ALA A 289 -1.55 -9.75 -5.66
CA ALA A 289 -2.99 -9.50 -5.60
C ALA A 289 -3.52 -8.99 -6.95
N GLU A 290 -2.77 -8.13 -7.63
CA GLU A 290 -3.08 -7.65 -8.97
C GLU A 290 -3.21 -8.83 -9.95
N SER A 291 -2.20 -9.69 -10.03
CA SER A 291 -2.21 -10.88 -10.89
C SER A 291 -3.45 -11.76 -10.63
N LEU A 292 -3.72 -12.04 -9.35
CA LEU A 292 -4.85 -12.88 -8.95
C LEU A 292 -6.20 -12.28 -9.32
N LEU A 293 -6.34 -10.96 -9.23
CA LEU A 293 -7.56 -10.28 -9.65
C LEU A 293 -7.74 -10.33 -11.18
N GLN A 294 -6.64 -10.37 -11.95
CA GLN A 294 -6.63 -10.66 -13.40
C GLN A 294 -6.90 -12.14 -13.73
N MET A 295 -7.14 -12.98 -12.71
CA MET A 295 -7.26 -14.44 -12.83
C MET A 295 -5.98 -15.11 -13.34
N GLU A 296 -4.84 -14.48 -13.10
CA GLU A 296 -3.52 -15.01 -13.40
C GLU A 296 -2.80 -15.38 -12.08
N PHE A 297 -2.07 -16.49 -12.09
CA PHE A 297 -1.19 -16.80 -10.98
C PHE A 297 0.12 -16.01 -11.13
N PRO A 298 0.67 -15.43 -10.04
CA PRO A 298 1.98 -14.81 -10.06
C PRO A 298 3.06 -15.77 -10.62
N ASP A 299 4.06 -15.22 -11.30
CA ASP A 299 5.15 -16.01 -11.88
C ASP A 299 5.86 -16.85 -10.79
N GLU A 300 5.84 -18.17 -10.97
CA GLU A 300 6.48 -19.11 -10.03
C GLU A 300 8.02 -19.15 -10.17
N THR A 301 8.59 -18.40 -11.12
CA THR A 301 10.02 -18.38 -11.39
C THR A 301 10.78 -17.75 -10.23
N ILE A 302 11.48 -18.60 -9.46
CA ILE A 302 12.36 -18.17 -8.38
C ILE A 302 13.65 -17.61 -8.99
N GLN A 303 13.79 -16.29 -9.01
CA GLN A 303 15.06 -15.64 -9.29
C GLN A 303 16.00 -15.78 -8.09
N ARG A 304 17.14 -16.46 -8.29
CA ARG A 304 18.16 -16.65 -7.25
C ARG A 304 19.19 -15.53 -7.21
N ASP A 305 19.29 -14.76 -8.29
CA ASP A 305 20.21 -13.64 -8.40
C ASP A 305 19.67 -12.45 -7.60
N GLU A 306 20.48 -11.91 -6.68
CA GLU A 306 20.06 -10.82 -5.81
C GLU A 306 19.80 -9.54 -6.59
N GLN A 307 20.65 -9.22 -7.57
CA GLN A 307 20.49 -8.01 -8.37
C GLN A 307 19.21 -8.07 -9.19
N ALA A 308 18.89 -9.20 -9.80
CA ALA A 308 17.67 -9.37 -10.56
C ALA A 308 16.40 -9.23 -9.68
N ARG A 309 16.44 -9.70 -8.42
CA ARG A 309 15.35 -9.46 -7.44
C ARG A 309 15.23 -7.99 -7.05
N ILE A 310 16.34 -7.28 -6.88
CA ILE A 310 16.36 -5.83 -6.62
C ILE A 310 15.75 -5.08 -7.80
N ASP A 311 16.19 -5.39 -9.01
CA ASP A 311 15.72 -4.75 -10.25
C ASP A 311 14.22 -4.98 -10.43
N HIS A 312 13.72 -6.18 -10.13
CA HIS A 312 12.29 -6.49 -10.18
C HIS A 312 11.48 -5.62 -9.21
N GLY A 313 11.93 -5.49 -7.95
CA GLY A 313 11.28 -4.60 -6.98
C GLY A 313 11.26 -3.13 -7.43
N LEU A 314 12.36 -2.65 -8.03
CA LEU A 314 12.45 -1.29 -8.57
C LEU A 314 11.49 -1.06 -9.74
N VAL A 315 11.40 -2.01 -10.66
CA VAL A 315 10.47 -1.95 -11.81
C VAL A 315 9.02 -1.91 -11.34
N LEU A 316 8.65 -2.74 -10.35
CA LEU A 316 7.30 -2.73 -9.78
C LEU A 316 6.98 -1.39 -9.08
N ARG A 317 7.94 -0.84 -8.31
CA ARG A 317 7.79 0.50 -7.69
C ARG A 317 7.58 1.59 -8.73
N GLU A 318 8.38 1.58 -9.80
CA GLU A 318 8.24 2.53 -10.90
C GLU A 318 6.88 2.41 -11.57
N HIS A 319 6.45 1.18 -11.88
CA HIS A 319 5.14 0.91 -12.46
C HIS A 319 4.00 1.49 -11.61
N TYR A 320 4.02 1.26 -10.29
CA TYR A 320 3.01 1.80 -9.38
C TYR A 320 3.06 3.33 -9.24
N MET A 321 4.27 3.91 -9.23
CA MET A 321 4.42 5.37 -9.19
C MET A 321 3.90 6.03 -10.47
N ILE A 322 4.16 5.45 -11.64
CA ILE A 322 3.66 5.96 -12.92
C ILE A 322 2.13 6.02 -12.91
N ALA A 323 1.47 4.91 -12.57
CA ALA A 323 0.02 4.87 -12.59
C ALA A 323 -0.62 5.81 -11.56
N LEU A 324 -0.03 5.93 -10.36
CA LEU A 324 -0.48 6.91 -9.37
C LEU A 324 -0.32 8.34 -9.86
N LYS A 325 0.79 8.64 -10.52
CA LYS A 325 1.03 9.97 -11.10
C LYS A 325 0.02 10.28 -12.19
N GLU A 326 -0.21 9.35 -13.12
CA GLU A 326 -1.23 9.50 -14.17
C GLU A 326 -2.61 9.80 -13.57
N ALA A 327 -3.01 9.05 -12.55
CA ALA A 327 -4.28 9.28 -11.84
C ALA A 327 -4.31 10.61 -11.07
N LEU A 328 -3.19 11.06 -10.52
CA LEU A 328 -3.05 12.36 -9.85
C LEU A 328 -3.15 13.51 -10.85
N ASP A 329 -2.51 13.39 -12.01
CA ASP A 329 -2.51 14.41 -13.06
C ASP A 329 -3.92 14.66 -13.63
N GLU A 330 -4.82 13.67 -13.54
CA GLU A 330 -6.23 13.79 -13.92
C GLU A 330 -7.10 14.52 -12.88
N THR A 331 -6.59 14.81 -11.69
CA THR A 331 -7.37 15.48 -10.64
C THR A 331 -7.54 16.97 -10.90
N ASP A 332 -8.68 17.54 -10.48
CA ASP A 332 -8.95 18.98 -10.59
C ASP A 332 -7.85 19.83 -9.95
N ILE A 333 -7.27 19.37 -8.83
CA ILE A 333 -6.21 20.09 -8.14
C ILE A 333 -4.91 20.10 -8.95
N ALA A 334 -4.58 18.99 -9.62
CA ALA A 334 -3.42 18.93 -10.51
C ALA A 334 -3.61 19.84 -11.72
N ILE A 335 -4.78 19.78 -12.38
CA ILE A 335 -5.12 20.64 -13.53
C ILE A 335 -5.01 22.13 -13.15
N GLN A 336 -5.55 22.52 -11.99
CA GLN A 336 -5.45 23.90 -11.48
C GLN A 336 -4.00 24.29 -11.17
N THR A 337 -3.24 23.39 -10.56
CA THR A 337 -1.83 23.63 -10.22
C THR A 337 -1.01 23.85 -11.49
N ILE A 338 -1.16 22.99 -12.49
CA ILE A 338 -0.44 23.08 -13.78
C ILE A 338 -0.83 24.36 -14.52
N ALA A 339 -2.12 24.73 -14.54
CA ALA A 339 -2.59 25.94 -15.22
C ALA A 339 -2.13 27.25 -14.54
N SER A 340 -1.65 27.19 -13.31
CA SER A 340 -1.15 28.34 -12.54
C SER A 340 0.35 28.60 -12.68
N VAL A 341 1.06 27.71 -13.37
CA VAL A 341 2.48 27.83 -13.76
C VAL A 341 2.56 28.38 -15.19
#